data_AF-A0A0C1MIN2-F1
#
_entry.id   AF-A0A0C1MIN2-F1
#
_cell.length_a   1.000
_cell.length_b   1.000
_cell.length_c   1.000
_cell.angle_alpha   90.00
_cell.angle_beta   90.00
_cell.angle_gamma   90.00
#
_symmetry.space_group_name_H-M   'P 1'
#
loop_
_entity.id
_entity.type
_entity.pdbx_description
1 polymer ?
#
loop_
_entity_poly.entity_id
_entity_poly.type
_entity_poly.pdbx_seq_one_letter_code
_entity_poly.pdbx_strand_id
1 'polypeptide(L)'
;MGICKKTLFNSAIEKWGVKTQASMAMGECGELTAELNKLFIQERMGHRDNVIEEIADVAIMSEQIIHMLGAEDELEKVKLKKLERLSGIINDTIYHPHKEVHHDEI
;
A
#
# COMPACT_ATOMS: atom_id res chain seq x y z
N MET A 1 -15.06 11.97 19.86
CA MET A 1 -13.75 11.67 20.45
C MET A 1 -12.88 11.12 19.33
N GLY A 2 -11.78 11.79 18.96
CA GLY A 2 -10.96 11.39 17.81
C GLY A 2 -9.99 10.26 18.19
N ILE A 3 -9.76 9.32 17.26
CA ILE A 3 -8.76 8.26 17.44
C ILE A 3 -7.37 8.87 17.24
N CYS A 4 -6.49 8.73 18.23
CA CYS A 4 -5.06 9.04 18.06
C CYS A 4 -4.33 7.81 17.49
N LYS A 5 -3.92 7.87 16.21
CA LYS A 5 -3.26 6.74 15.52
C LYS A 5 -2.02 6.24 16.25
N LYS A 6 -1.12 7.16 16.66
CA LYS A 6 0.12 6.78 17.37
C LYS A 6 -0.15 6.03 18.68
N THR A 7 -1.11 6.49 19.47
CA THR A 7 -1.50 5.80 20.72
C THR A 7 -2.08 4.43 20.41
N LEU A 8 -2.95 4.32 19.40
CA LEU A 8 -3.54 3.05 19.00
C LEU A 8 -2.48 2.05 18.50
N PHE A 9 -1.53 2.51 17.67
CA PHE A 9 -0.45 1.68 17.15
C PHE A 9 0.45 1.19 18.28
N ASN A 10 0.81 2.06 19.22
CA ASN A 10 1.55 1.65 20.42
C ASN A 10 0.81 0.58 21.21
N SER A 11 -0.50 0.75 21.45
CA SER A 11 -1.31 -0.27 22.15
C SER A 11 -1.36 -1.60 21.39
N ALA A 12 -1.40 -1.57 20.06
CA ALA A 12 -1.37 -2.78 19.24
C ALA A 12 -0.01 -3.50 19.32
N ILE A 13 1.09 -2.74 19.31
CA ILE A 13 2.44 -3.27 19.46
C ILE A 13 2.64 -3.85 20.87
N GLU A 14 2.20 -3.15 21.92
CA GLU A 14 2.28 -3.62 23.31
C GLU A 14 1.48 -4.90 23.53
N LYS A 15 0.29 -4.99 22.93
CA LYS A 15 -0.61 -6.13 23.13
C LYS A 15 -0.20 -7.38 22.36
N TRP A 16 0.27 -7.23 21.12
CA TRP A 16 0.49 -8.37 20.22
C TRP A 16 1.92 -8.51 19.71
N GLY A 17 2.76 -7.48 19.86
CA GLY A 17 4.15 -7.49 19.45
C GLY A 17 4.38 -7.20 17.96
N VAL A 18 5.59 -6.72 17.66
CA VAL A 18 6.03 -6.27 16.33
C VAL A 18 5.94 -7.36 15.24
N LYS A 19 6.24 -8.62 15.57
CA LYS A 19 6.19 -9.73 14.61
C LYS A 19 4.76 -10.03 14.17
N THR A 20 3.81 -9.94 15.10
CA THR A 20 2.39 -10.14 14.81
C THR A 20 1.88 -9.03 13.90
N GLN A 21 2.24 -7.76 14.16
CA GLN A 21 1.85 -6.65 13.28
C GLN A 21 2.43 -6.79 11.87
N ALA A 22 3.68 -7.24 11.73
CA ALA A 22 4.26 -7.54 10.42
C ALA A 22 3.53 -8.68 9.70
N SER A 23 3.15 -9.75 10.43
CA SER A 23 2.36 -10.84 9.87
C SER A 23 0.97 -10.39 9.44
N MET A 24 0.32 -9.51 10.20
CA MET A 24 -0.97 -8.92 9.83
C MET A 24 -0.84 -8.10 8.54
N ALA A 25 0.18 -7.23 8.44
CA ALA A 25 0.43 -6.46 7.23
C ALA A 25 0.62 -7.34 5.97
N MET A 26 1.30 -8.48 6.13
CA MET A 26 1.42 -9.48 5.05
C MET A 26 0.06 -10.10 4.68
N GLY A 27 -0.81 -10.36 5.66
CA GLY A 27 -2.17 -10.84 5.46
C GLY A 27 -2.99 -9.87 4.60
N GLU A 28 -3.07 -8.61 5.02
CA GLU A 28 -3.83 -7.57 4.29
C GLU A 28 -3.33 -7.40 2.84
N CYS A 29 -2.01 -7.51 2.62
CA CYS A 29 -1.46 -7.47 1.26
C CYS A 29 -1.91 -8.67 0.41
N GLY A 30 -2.09 -9.84 1.03
CA GLY A 30 -2.62 -11.03 0.37
C GLY A 30 -4.10 -10.89 0.03
N GLU A 31 -4.89 -10.30 0.93
CA GLU A 31 -6.31 -10.04 0.72
C GLU A 31 -6.52 -9.00 -0.39
N LEU A 32 -5.77 -7.90 -0.36
CA LEU A 32 -5.74 -6.92 -1.45
C LEU A 32 -5.36 -7.56 -2.79
N THR A 33 -4.35 -8.45 -2.80
CA THR A 33 -3.97 -9.18 -4.03
C THR A 33 -5.12 -10.01 -4.57
N ALA A 34 -5.85 -10.70 -3.71
CA ALA A 34 -6.99 -11.52 -4.10
C ALA A 34 -8.15 -10.69 -4.66
N GLU A 35 -8.49 -9.56 -4.02
CA GLU A 35 -9.57 -8.68 -4.48
C GLU A 35 -9.23 -7.94 -5.78
N LEU A 36 -7.99 -7.51 -5.97
CA LEU A 36 -7.53 -6.95 -7.24
C LEU A 36 -7.66 -7.97 -8.38
N ASN A 37 -7.28 -9.23 -8.14
CA ASN A 37 -7.46 -10.29 -9.13
C ASN A 37 -8.93 -10.55 -9.46
N LYS A 38 -9.81 -10.56 -8.45
CA LYS A 38 -11.26 -10.72 -8.67
C LYS A 38 -11.84 -9.57 -9.48
N LEU A 39 -11.48 -8.32 -9.16
CA LEU A 39 -12.02 -7.14 -9.83
C LEU A 39 -11.48 -6.98 -11.26
N PHE A 40 -10.15 -6.97 -11.43
CA PHE A 40 -9.53 -6.55 -12.69
C PHE A 40 -9.18 -7.69 -13.64
N ILE A 41 -8.90 -8.89 -13.12
CA ILE A 41 -8.49 -10.03 -13.96
C ILE A 41 -9.67 -10.95 -14.25
N GLN A 42 -10.55 -11.17 -13.27
CA GLN A 42 -11.77 -11.96 -13.42
C GLN A 42 -13.00 -11.11 -13.73
N GLU A 43 -12.84 -9.79 -13.87
CA GLU A 43 -13.88 -8.82 -14.26
C GLU A 43 -15.13 -8.86 -13.35
N ARG A 44 -14.94 -9.18 -12.06
CA ARG A 44 -16.04 -9.22 -11.09
C ARG A 44 -16.31 -7.83 -10.53
N MET A 45 -17.07 -7.03 -11.28
CA MET A 45 -17.36 -5.62 -10.97
C MET A 45 -17.99 -5.35 -9.59
N GLY A 46 -18.58 -6.37 -8.95
CA GLY A 46 -19.10 -6.28 -7.58
C GLY A 46 -18.03 -6.20 -6.49
N HIS A 47 -16.75 -6.38 -6.81
CA HIS A 47 -15.64 -6.42 -5.83
C HIS A 47 -14.98 -5.06 -5.59
N ARG A 48 -15.50 -3.97 -6.18
CA ARG A 48 -14.93 -2.64 -6.03
C ARG A 48 -14.83 -2.21 -4.56
N ASP A 49 -15.87 -2.44 -3.78
CA ASP A 49 -15.91 -1.99 -2.39
C ASP A 49 -14.98 -2.83 -1.51
N ASN A 50 -14.86 -4.14 -1.78
CA ASN A 50 -13.86 -4.99 -1.14
C ASN A 50 -12.44 -4.49 -1.42
N VAL A 51 -12.10 -4.15 -2.68
CA VAL A 51 -10.78 -3.57 -2.99
C VAL A 51 -10.51 -2.29 -2.18
N ILE A 52 -11.53 -1.45 -1.95
CA ILE A 52 -11.37 -0.22 -1.14
C ILE A 52 -11.10 -0.55 0.33
N GLU A 53 -11.81 -1.53 0.90
CA GLU A 53 -11.59 -2.01 2.27
C GLU A 53 -10.15 -2.54 2.41
N GLU A 54 -9.72 -3.42 1.52
CA GLU A 54 -8.37 -4.00 1.58
C GLU A 54 -7.26 -2.95 1.37
N ILE A 55 -7.50 -1.93 0.54
CA ILE A 55 -6.57 -0.79 0.43
C ILE A 55 -6.48 -0.04 1.75
N ALA A 56 -7.59 0.15 2.44
CA ALA A 56 -7.62 0.84 3.74
C ALA A 56 -6.86 0.03 4.79
N ASP A 57 -7.05 -1.28 4.84
CA ASP A 57 -6.36 -2.17 5.77
C ASP A 57 -4.86 -2.23 5.50
N VAL A 58 -4.44 -2.38 4.23
CA VAL A 58 -3.02 -2.29 3.84
C VAL A 58 -2.42 -0.91 4.17
N ALA A 59 -3.17 0.18 3.98
CA ALA A 59 -2.69 1.53 4.31
C ALA A 59 -2.47 1.70 5.81
N ILE A 60 -3.43 1.27 6.65
CA ILE A 60 -3.32 1.32 8.11
C ILE A 60 -2.15 0.45 8.60
N MET A 61 -2.02 -0.77 8.07
CA MET A 61 -0.94 -1.67 8.45
C MET A 61 0.42 -1.13 7.99
N SER A 62 0.50 -0.52 6.81
CA SER A 62 1.71 0.16 6.36
C SER A 62 2.10 1.27 7.33
N GLU A 63 1.16 2.12 7.74
CA GLU A 63 1.42 3.19 8.73
C GLU A 63 1.92 2.62 10.07
N GLN A 64 1.37 1.49 10.53
CA GLN A 64 1.87 0.82 11.74
C GLN A 64 3.32 0.35 11.59
N ILE A 65 3.67 -0.25 10.44
CA ILE A 65 5.04 -0.69 10.16
C ILE A 65 6.00 0.50 10.11
N ILE A 66 5.61 1.60 9.48
CA ILE A 66 6.44 2.82 9.42
C ILE A 66 6.66 3.38 10.84
N HIS A 67 5.60 3.42 11.66
CA HIS A 67 5.68 3.85 13.05
C HIS A 67 6.61 2.94 13.88
N MET A 68 6.56 1.62 13.67
CA MET A 68 7.47 0.67 14.31
C MET A 68 8.94 0.87 13.91
N LEU A 69 9.19 1.35 12.69
CA LEU A 69 10.52 1.66 12.18
C LEU A 69 11.01 3.06 12.57
N GLY A 70 10.12 3.94 13.04
CA GLY A 70 10.41 5.35 13.28
C GLY A 70 10.89 6.07 12.01
N ALA A 71 10.32 5.70 10.86
CA ALA A 71 10.80 6.06 9.53
C ALA A 71 9.82 6.94 8.75
N GLU A 72 8.96 7.69 9.43
CA GLU A 72 7.93 8.53 8.81
C GLU A 72 8.54 9.55 7.82
N ASP A 73 9.62 10.23 8.21
CA ASP A 73 10.27 11.25 7.38
C ASP A 73 11.05 10.62 6.21
N GLU A 74 11.71 9.48 6.45
CA GLU A 74 12.42 8.71 5.44
C GLU A 74 11.47 8.19 4.36
N LEU A 75 10.29 7.71 4.76
CA LEU A 75 9.30 7.20 3.83
C LEU A 75 8.87 8.27 2.83
N GLU A 76 8.56 9.48 3.30
CA GLU A 76 8.10 10.56 2.42
C GLU A 76 9.19 10.97 1.42
N LYS A 77 10.46 10.99 1.85
CA LYS A 77 11.60 11.19 0.92
C LYS A 77 11.69 10.06 -0.11
N VAL A 78 11.46 8.81 0.29
CA VAL A 78 11.47 7.66 -0.63
C VAL A 78 10.29 7.71 -1.60
N LYS A 79 9.09 8.07 -1.14
CA LYS A 79 7.90 8.25 -1.99
C LYS A 79 8.14 9.32 -3.05
N LEU A 80 8.66 10.49 -2.65
CA LEU A 80 8.96 11.58 -3.58
C LEU A 80 9.91 11.11 -4.69
N LYS A 81 11.03 10.46 -4.34
CA LYS A 81 11.98 9.90 -5.32
C LYS A 81 11.33 8.88 -6.27
N LYS A 82 10.40 8.06 -5.77
CA LYS A 82 9.67 7.09 -6.60
C LYS A 82 8.70 7.79 -7.56
N LEU A 83 8.03 8.85 -7.12
CA LEU A 83 7.14 9.66 -7.96
C LEU A 83 7.93 10.44 -9.03
N GLU A 84 9.07 11.03 -8.67
CA GLU A 84 9.99 11.66 -9.62
C GLU A 84 10.47 10.66 -10.67
N ARG A 85 10.84 9.44 -10.25
CA ARG A 85 11.18 8.36 -11.19
C ARG A 85 10.02 8.00 -12.10
N LEU A 86 8.80 7.85 -11.56
CA LEU A 86 7.61 7.57 -12.37
C LEU A 86 7.35 8.67 -13.40
N SER A 87 7.47 9.94 -12.98
CA SER A 87 7.36 11.10 -13.88
C SER A 87 8.41 11.04 -14.98
N GLY A 88 9.66 10.70 -14.66
CA GLY A 88 10.71 10.55 -15.66
C GLY A 88 10.47 9.40 -16.64
N ILE A 89 9.87 8.30 -16.19
CA ILE A 89 9.48 7.17 -17.06
C ILE A 89 8.36 7.60 -18.03
N ILE A 90 7.33 8.28 -17.54
CA ILE A 90 6.20 8.76 -18.36
C ILE A 90 6.67 9.78 -19.40
N ASN A 91 7.63 10.63 -19.03
CA ASN A 91 8.19 11.67 -19.91
C ASN A 91 9.39 11.21 -20.75
N ASP A 92 9.70 9.90 -20.76
CA ASP A 92 10.82 9.34 -21.52
C ASP A 92 12.21 9.93 -21.20
N THR A 93 12.36 10.54 -20.02
CA THR A 93 13.65 11.06 -19.55
C THR A 93 14.46 10.03 -18.77
N ILE A 94 13.83 8.92 -18.38
CA ILE A 94 14.45 7.79 -17.67
C ILE A 94 14.09 6.48 -18.40
N TYR A 95 15.10 5.68 -18.74
CA TYR A 95 14.90 4.35 -19.31
C TYR A 95 14.23 3.40 -18.30
N HIS A 96 13.17 2.71 -18.74
CA HIS A 96 12.53 1.65 -17.96
C HIS A 96 12.51 0.33 -18.75
N PRO A 97 13.06 -0.77 -18.22
CA PRO A 97 13.20 -2.03 -18.96
C PRO A 97 11.86 -2.72 -19.28
N HIS A 98 10.78 -2.37 -18.58
CA HIS A 98 9.42 -2.91 -18.79
C HIS A 98 8.46 -1.87 -19.37
N LYS A 99 8.94 -0.92 -20.18
CA LYS A 99 8.05 0.05 -20.85
C LYS A 99 7.28 -0.65 -21.98
N GLU A 100 6.33 -1.53 -21.62
CA GLU A 100 5.30 -2.00 -22.56
C GLU A 100 4.22 -0.92 -22.62
N VAL A 101 4.15 -0.22 -23.76
CA VAL A 101 3.11 0.77 -24.02
C VAL A 101 1.86 -0.01 -24.42
N HIS A 102 0.98 -0.28 -23.46
CA HIS A 102 -0.38 -0.73 -23.78
C HIS A 102 -1.23 0.50 -24.08
N HIS A 103 -1.49 0.72 -25.37
CA HIS A 103 -2.56 1.60 -25.83
C HIS A 103 -3.88 0.86 -25.66
N ASP A 104 -4.46 0.92 -24.46
CA ASP A 104 -5.83 0.46 -24.28
C ASP A 104 -6.76 1.68 -24.41
N GLU A 105 -7.48 1.72 -25.53
CA GLU A 105 -8.60 2.63 -25.77
C GLU A 105 -9.67 2.40 -24.69
N ILE A 106 -10.06 3.46 -23.99
CA ILE A 106 -11.25 3.47 -23.12
C ILE A 106 -12.49 3.65 -23.97
#